data_AF-M7MT02-F1
#
_entry.id   AF-M7MT02-F1
#
_cell.length_a   1.000
_cell.length_b   1.000
_cell.length_c   1.000
_cell.angle_alpha   90.00
_cell.angle_beta   90.00
_cell.angle_gamma   90.00
#
_symmetry.space_group_name_H-M   'P 1'
#
loop_
_entity.id
_entity.type
_entity.pdbx_description
1 polymer ?
#
loop_
_entity_poly.entity_id
_entity_poly.type
_entity_poly.pdbx_seq_one_letter_code
_entity_poly.pdbx_strand_id
1 'polypeptide(L)'
;MGIDDKDIVILYAGAMGAAQDLSSLVSAVGLTRDSRLRLILVGSGTEEATLKTLAADDPRVMFLGRRPMDQMADLLATADAAYIGLAAHPLSRMTMPSKTQTILAAGKASIVAAEGDVADVIAGAGAGYVAASGDPQSIALALAEALSDGRQALASMGLRAREEYDRRYSVSTTTNAVEKLLMEAASTSTIPPINSLAFRKDEIDTVAALHMKAFPEFFLSKLGLPFLRQFYAGFLDDPTAVAVVERDTEGRPVGVAVGSTEPEGFFRRLLKNRWRGFVGASIAFGLQKPSAIPRLIRAVNYRGDSQINEPGALLSSICVDPESQGTGAGARLLSSWTSNARSQGAQRAFLMTDALDNDDVRAFYERRGWTVHDTHTTREGRIMVKYLLDLSDYANTQKDETGK
;
A
#
# COMPACT_ATOMS: atom_id res chain seq x y z
N MET A 1 -47.74 -8.50 -5.43
CA MET A 1 -47.36 -7.47 -6.41
C MET A 1 -48.30 -7.41 -7.61
N GLY A 2 -49.30 -8.31 -7.76
CA GLY A 2 -50.18 -8.29 -8.95
C GLY A 2 -49.43 -8.63 -10.24
N ILE A 3 -48.40 -9.47 -10.12
CA ILE A 3 -47.57 -9.95 -11.24
C ILE A 3 -48.00 -11.37 -11.52
N ASP A 4 -48.41 -11.63 -12.76
CA ASP A 4 -48.84 -12.95 -13.24
C ASP A 4 -47.66 -13.71 -13.88
N ASP A 5 -47.78 -15.03 -14.05
CA ASP A 5 -46.72 -15.86 -14.67
C ASP A 5 -46.37 -15.46 -16.11
N LYS A 6 -47.31 -14.82 -16.81
CA LYS A 6 -47.14 -14.30 -18.19
C LYS A 6 -46.34 -13.00 -18.24
N ASP A 7 -46.19 -12.31 -17.11
CA ASP A 7 -45.55 -11.01 -17.04
C ASP A 7 -44.02 -11.17 -17.11
N ILE A 8 -43.37 -10.22 -17.76
CA ILE A 8 -41.91 -10.13 -17.83
C ILE A 8 -41.46 -8.97 -16.94
N VAL A 9 -40.67 -9.30 -15.93
CA VAL A 9 -40.25 -8.36 -14.88
C VAL A 9 -38.86 -7.81 -15.20
N ILE A 10 -38.80 -6.50 -15.43
CA ILE A 10 -37.57 -5.72 -15.51
C ILE A 10 -37.34 -5.02 -14.17
N LEU A 11 -36.19 -5.26 -13.55
CA LEU A 11 -35.87 -4.69 -12.24
C LEU A 11 -34.75 -3.64 -12.34
N TYR A 12 -34.97 -2.47 -11.74
CA TYR A 12 -33.89 -1.58 -11.34
C TYR A 12 -33.78 -1.56 -9.81
N ALA A 13 -32.58 -1.78 -9.28
CA ALA A 13 -32.31 -1.74 -7.84
C ALA A 13 -31.12 -0.84 -7.51
N GLY A 14 -31.37 0.33 -6.90
CA GLY A 14 -30.33 1.20 -6.37
C GLY A 14 -30.72 2.68 -6.29
N ALA A 15 -29.73 3.55 -6.15
CA ALA A 15 -29.97 4.99 -6.01
C ALA A 15 -30.66 5.58 -7.24
N MET A 16 -31.73 6.36 -7.04
CA MET A 16 -32.47 7.04 -8.13
C MET A 16 -31.91 8.45 -8.31
N GLY A 17 -30.72 8.55 -8.92
CA GLY A 17 -30.04 9.82 -9.18
C GLY A 17 -29.88 10.09 -10.68
N ALA A 18 -29.60 11.35 -11.03
CA ALA A 18 -29.47 11.81 -12.41
C ALA A 18 -28.49 10.96 -13.25
N ALA A 19 -27.39 10.48 -12.66
CA ALA A 19 -26.40 9.65 -13.35
C ALA A 19 -26.94 8.30 -13.87
N GLN A 20 -28.13 7.86 -13.45
CA GLN A 20 -28.73 6.57 -13.82
C GLN A 20 -29.74 6.70 -14.97
N ASP A 21 -30.12 7.94 -15.32
CA ASP A 21 -31.07 8.26 -16.38
C ASP A 21 -32.34 7.38 -16.39
N LEU A 22 -32.98 7.25 -15.23
CA LEU A 22 -34.19 6.45 -15.09
C LEU A 22 -35.39 7.10 -15.78
N SER A 23 -35.34 8.41 -16.07
CA SER A 23 -36.39 9.11 -16.80
C SER A 23 -36.52 8.59 -18.23
N SER A 24 -35.40 8.28 -18.89
CA SER A 24 -35.41 7.64 -20.21
C SER A 24 -36.01 6.24 -20.16
N LEU A 25 -35.70 5.46 -19.11
CA LEU A 25 -36.31 4.13 -18.92
C LEU A 25 -37.83 4.21 -18.74
N VAL A 26 -38.32 5.09 -17.85
CA VAL A 26 -39.76 5.23 -17.63
C VAL A 26 -40.47 5.71 -18.90
N SER A 27 -39.86 6.64 -19.64
CA SER A 27 -40.37 7.09 -20.95
C SER A 27 -40.44 5.93 -21.95
N ALA A 28 -39.42 5.06 -21.99
CA ALA A 28 -39.38 3.88 -22.85
C ALA A 28 -40.48 2.85 -22.52
N VAL A 29 -40.83 2.70 -21.24
CA VAL A 29 -42.00 1.88 -20.86
C VAL A 29 -43.28 2.46 -21.47
N GLY A 30 -43.47 3.78 -21.43
CA GLY A 30 -44.62 4.44 -22.06
C GLY A 30 -44.68 4.26 -23.59
N LEU A 31 -43.54 4.11 -24.25
CA LEU A 31 -43.45 3.81 -25.69
C LEU A 31 -43.74 2.33 -26.02
N THR A 32 -43.56 1.44 -25.04
CA THR A 32 -43.79 -0.01 -25.21
C THR A 32 -45.27 -0.32 -25.07
N ARG A 33 -45.87 -1.08 -25.99
CA ARG A 33 -47.31 -1.42 -25.95
C ARG A 33 -47.62 -2.78 -25.31
N ASP A 34 -46.61 -3.60 -25.05
CA ASP A 34 -46.82 -4.91 -24.45
C ASP A 34 -47.32 -4.78 -23.00
N SER A 35 -48.45 -5.42 -22.73
CA SER A 35 -49.10 -5.41 -21.42
C SER A 35 -48.49 -6.41 -20.43
N ARG A 36 -47.59 -7.30 -20.89
CA ARG A 36 -46.82 -8.23 -20.05
C ARG A 36 -45.65 -7.56 -19.33
N LEU A 37 -45.21 -6.40 -19.82
CA LEU A 37 -44.09 -5.69 -19.21
C LEU A 37 -44.44 -5.23 -17.78
N ARG A 38 -43.54 -5.50 -16.84
CA ARG A 38 -43.56 -4.95 -15.48
C ARG A 38 -42.20 -4.35 -15.17
N LEU A 39 -42.14 -3.05 -14.92
CA LEU A 39 -40.95 -2.36 -14.45
C LEU A 39 -41.03 -2.19 -12.93
N ILE A 40 -40.08 -2.77 -12.20
CA ILE A 40 -39.96 -2.61 -10.76
C ILE A 40 -38.77 -1.72 -10.45
N LEU A 41 -39.01 -0.63 -9.72
CA LEU A 41 -38.01 0.32 -9.27
C LEU A 41 -37.83 0.21 -7.75
N VAL A 42 -36.65 -0.23 -7.33
CA VAL A 42 -36.26 -0.43 -5.92
C VAL A 42 -35.16 0.56 -5.55
N GLY A 43 -35.34 1.27 -4.44
CA GLY A 43 -34.41 2.29 -3.96
C GLY A 43 -35.09 3.63 -3.72
N SER A 44 -34.27 4.66 -3.63
CA SER A 44 -34.69 6.05 -3.40
C SER A 44 -33.63 6.99 -3.96
N GLY A 45 -33.98 8.26 -4.17
CA GLY A 45 -33.01 9.26 -4.60
C GLY A 45 -33.67 10.57 -5.00
N THR A 46 -32.85 11.52 -5.46
CA THR A 46 -33.29 12.87 -5.82
C THR A 46 -34.30 12.88 -6.96
N GLU A 47 -34.24 11.89 -7.87
CA GLU A 47 -35.13 11.80 -9.03
C GLU A 47 -36.45 11.07 -8.72
N GLU A 48 -36.63 10.49 -7.52
CA GLU A 48 -37.77 9.62 -7.23
C GLU A 48 -39.14 10.30 -7.45
N ALA A 49 -39.28 11.56 -7.02
CA ALA A 49 -40.51 12.32 -7.18
C ALA A 49 -40.82 12.60 -8.67
N THR A 50 -39.79 12.95 -9.44
CA THR A 50 -39.87 13.16 -10.89
C THR A 50 -40.28 11.88 -11.60
N LEU A 51 -39.66 10.76 -11.26
CA LEU A 51 -39.95 9.44 -11.84
C LEU A 51 -41.38 8.99 -11.54
N LYS A 52 -41.88 9.20 -10.31
CA LYS A 52 -43.27 8.90 -9.95
C LYS A 52 -44.27 9.74 -10.74
N THR A 53 -43.93 11.00 -11.00
CA THR A 53 -44.76 11.90 -11.81
C THR A 53 -44.75 11.46 -13.28
N LEU A 54 -43.59 11.08 -13.80
CA LEU A 54 -43.43 10.62 -15.18
C LEU A 54 -44.12 9.27 -15.43
N ALA A 55 -44.11 8.39 -14.43
CA ALA A 55 -44.79 7.10 -14.48
C ALA A 55 -46.29 7.19 -14.14
N ALA A 56 -46.81 8.38 -13.84
CA ALA A 56 -48.20 8.54 -13.41
C ALA A 56 -49.14 7.92 -14.44
N ASP A 57 -50.09 7.11 -13.94
CA ASP A 57 -51.09 6.35 -14.70
C ASP A 57 -50.59 5.13 -15.50
N ASP A 58 -49.30 4.78 -15.48
CA ASP A 58 -48.84 3.51 -16.06
C ASP A 58 -48.83 2.38 -15.02
N PRO A 59 -49.79 1.43 -15.05
CA PRO A 59 -49.88 0.35 -14.06
C PRO A 59 -48.73 -0.65 -14.15
N ARG A 60 -47.88 -0.55 -15.18
CA ARG A 60 -46.73 -1.44 -15.37
C ARG A 60 -45.51 -1.00 -14.57
N VAL A 61 -45.47 0.23 -14.05
CA VAL A 61 -44.34 0.77 -13.29
C VAL A 61 -44.64 0.74 -11.80
N MET A 62 -43.82 0.04 -11.03
CA MET A 62 -43.98 -0.16 -9.60
C MET A 62 -42.79 0.38 -8.82
N PHE A 63 -43.03 1.27 -7.86
CA PHE A 63 -42.01 1.77 -6.93
C PHE A 63 -42.10 1.00 -5.60
N LEU A 64 -41.08 0.22 -5.26
CA LEU A 64 -41.05 -0.54 -4.00
C LEU A 64 -40.33 0.21 -2.86
N GLY A 65 -39.76 1.38 -3.15
CA GLY A 65 -38.96 2.16 -2.21
C GLY A 65 -37.67 1.45 -1.80
N ARG A 66 -37.01 1.95 -0.75
CA ARG A 66 -35.79 1.34 -0.21
C ARG A 66 -36.12 0.02 0.49
N ARG A 67 -35.27 -0.98 0.27
CA ARG A 67 -35.41 -2.31 0.85
C ARG A 67 -34.11 -2.72 1.56
N PRO A 68 -34.20 -3.52 2.64
CA PRO A 68 -33.04 -4.11 3.30
C PRO A 68 -32.14 -4.92 2.36
N MET A 69 -30.85 -4.96 2.65
CA MET A 69 -29.85 -5.64 1.80
C MET A 69 -30.08 -7.16 1.71
N ASP A 70 -30.56 -7.78 2.79
CA ASP A 70 -30.90 -9.21 2.84
C ASP A 70 -32.07 -9.58 1.92
N GLN A 71 -32.92 -8.62 1.52
CA GLN A 71 -34.02 -8.84 0.58
C GLN A 71 -33.61 -8.65 -0.89
N MET A 72 -32.39 -8.17 -1.18
CA MET A 72 -32.00 -7.85 -2.57
C MET A 72 -31.80 -9.09 -3.43
N ALA A 73 -31.30 -10.18 -2.85
CA ALA A 73 -31.17 -11.44 -3.55
C ALA A 73 -32.54 -11.94 -4.03
N ASP A 74 -33.54 -11.93 -3.14
CA ASP A 74 -34.89 -12.37 -3.46
C ASP A 74 -35.55 -11.49 -4.52
N LEU A 75 -35.40 -10.16 -4.44
CA LEU A 75 -35.93 -9.26 -5.47
C LEU A 75 -35.27 -9.48 -6.83
N LEU A 76 -33.94 -9.60 -6.87
CA LEU A 76 -33.25 -9.93 -8.12
C LEU A 76 -33.70 -11.29 -8.66
N ALA A 77 -33.93 -12.27 -7.79
CA ALA A 77 -34.43 -13.59 -8.20
C ALA A 77 -35.80 -13.52 -8.87
N THR A 78 -36.67 -12.59 -8.47
CA THR A 78 -37.99 -12.37 -9.10
C THR A 78 -37.93 -11.69 -10.48
N ALA A 79 -36.81 -11.09 -10.85
CA ALA A 79 -36.66 -10.39 -12.13
C ALA A 79 -36.34 -11.36 -13.27
N ASP A 80 -36.91 -11.12 -14.45
CA ASP A 80 -36.53 -11.78 -15.69
C ASP A 80 -35.26 -11.15 -16.29
N ALA A 81 -35.13 -9.82 -16.15
CA ALA A 81 -33.93 -9.07 -16.46
C ALA A 81 -33.76 -7.87 -15.52
N ALA A 82 -32.53 -7.37 -15.41
CA ALA A 82 -32.21 -6.19 -14.63
C ALA A 82 -31.76 -5.02 -15.52
N TYR A 83 -32.10 -3.80 -15.14
CA TYR A 83 -31.75 -2.60 -15.89
C TYR A 83 -30.49 -1.92 -15.34
N ILE A 84 -29.64 -1.47 -16.25
CA ILE A 84 -28.45 -0.65 -15.96
C ILE A 84 -28.50 0.58 -16.87
N GLY A 85 -28.66 1.76 -16.28
CA GLY A 85 -28.63 3.03 -17.02
C GLY A 85 -27.46 3.89 -16.58
N LEU A 86 -26.85 4.56 -17.57
CA LEU A 86 -25.91 5.65 -17.34
C LEU A 86 -26.33 6.85 -18.16
N ALA A 87 -26.38 8.03 -17.55
CA ALA A 87 -26.61 9.27 -18.28
C ALA A 87 -25.45 9.57 -19.24
N ALA A 88 -25.76 10.20 -20.38
CA ALA A 88 -24.78 10.57 -21.38
C ALA A 88 -23.79 11.60 -20.81
N HIS A 89 -22.54 11.18 -20.63
CA HIS A 89 -21.46 12.02 -20.10
C HIS A 89 -20.11 11.50 -20.61
N PRO A 90 -19.07 12.34 -20.85
CA PRO A 90 -17.78 11.86 -21.37
C PRO A 90 -17.15 10.70 -20.58
N LEU A 91 -17.35 10.69 -19.26
CA LEU A 91 -16.86 9.63 -18.37
C LEU A 91 -17.75 8.37 -18.32
N SER A 92 -18.99 8.41 -18.82
CA SER A 92 -19.89 7.25 -18.73
C SER A 92 -19.38 6.05 -19.54
N ARG A 93 -18.67 6.30 -20.65
CA ARG A 93 -18.09 5.26 -21.53
C ARG A 93 -17.00 4.41 -20.85
N MET A 94 -16.33 4.95 -19.85
CA MET A 94 -15.28 4.26 -19.06
C MET A 94 -15.76 3.88 -17.66
N THR A 95 -17.07 4.00 -17.40
CA THR A 95 -17.64 3.72 -16.09
C THR A 95 -18.19 2.30 -16.07
N MET A 96 -17.77 1.51 -15.09
CA MET A 96 -18.39 0.23 -14.76
C MET A 96 -19.26 0.39 -13.51
N PRO A 97 -20.60 0.44 -13.64
CA PRO A 97 -21.48 0.53 -12.49
C PRO A 97 -21.33 -0.67 -11.56
N SER A 98 -21.31 -0.44 -10.25
CA SER A 98 -21.17 -1.53 -9.26
C SER A 98 -22.27 -2.59 -9.36
N LYS A 99 -23.47 -2.20 -9.84
CA LYS A 99 -24.61 -3.12 -10.03
C LYS A 99 -24.36 -4.15 -11.13
N THR A 100 -23.51 -3.84 -12.11
CA THR A 100 -23.20 -4.76 -13.22
C THR A 100 -22.71 -6.09 -12.66
N GLN A 101 -21.73 -6.05 -11.76
CA GLN A 101 -21.19 -7.28 -11.18
C GLN A 101 -22.22 -8.05 -10.34
N THR A 102 -23.08 -7.34 -9.59
CA THR A 102 -24.16 -7.98 -8.83
C THR A 102 -25.18 -8.69 -9.73
N ILE A 103 -25.56 -8.07 -10.85
CA ILE A 103 -26.51 -8.62 -11.82
C ILE A 103 -25.92 -9.84 -12.53
N LEU A 104 -24.67 -9.74 -12.99
CA LEU A 104 -23.94 -10.86 -13.58
C LEU A 104 -23.82 -12.03 -12.58
N ALA A 105 -23.42 -11.75 -11.34
CA ALA A 105 -23.33 -12.75 -10.27
C ALA A 105 -24.69 -13.42 -9.97
N ALA A 106 -25.78 -12.66 -10.03
CA ALA A 106 -27.14 -13.18 -9.84
C ALA A 106 -27.65 -14.01 -11.03
N GLY A 107 -26.88 -14.10 -12.13
CA GLY A 107 -27.25 -14.84 -13.32
C GLY A 107 -28.50 -14.26 -13.99
N LYS A 108 -28.60 -12.93 -14.07
CA LYS A 108 -29.73 -12.23 -14.68
C LYS A 108 -29.32 -11.56 -15.97
N ALA A 109 -30.21 -11.64 -16.98
CA ALA A 109 -30.06 -10.87 -18.19
C ALA A 109 -30.07 -9.37 -17.88
N SER A 110 -29.36 -8.58 -18.66
CA SER A 110 -29.26 -7.14 -18.48
C SER A 110 -29.91 -6.37 -19.63
N ILE A 111 -30.60 -5.28 -19.33
CA ILE A 111 -30.95 -4.24 -20.31
C ILE A 111 -30.10 -3.03 -19.97
N VAL A 112 -29.14 -2.71 -20.84
CA VAL A 112 -28.14 -1.67 -20.60
C VAL A 112 -28.41 -0.46 -21.49
N ALA A 113 -28.69 0.69 -20.88
CA ALA A 113 -28.73 1.98 -21.58
C ALA A 113 -27.44 2.75 -21.28
N ALA A 114 -26.37 2.39 -21.97
CA ALA A 114 -25.04 2.95 -21.80
C ALA A 114 -24.16 2.65 -23.03
N GLU A 115 -23.03 3.34 -23.14
CA GLU A 115 -21.99 3.06 -24.12
C GLU A 115 -20.69 2.63 -23.41
N GLY A 116 -19.77 2.03 -24.16
CA GLY A 116 -18.42 1.70 -23.68
C GLY A 116 -18.38 0.47 -22.79
N ASP A 117 -17.54 0.49 -21.75
CA ASP A 117 -17.09 -0.71 -21.03
C ASP A 117 -18.24 -1.62 -20.56
N VAL A 118 -19.30 -1.05 -19.97
CA VAL A 118 -20.44 -1.83 -19.48
C VAL A 118 -21.26 -2.44 -20.64
N ALA A 119 -21.41 -1.72 -21.75
CA ALA A 119 -22.11 -2.21 -22.92
C ALA A 119 -21.32 -3.34 -23.60
N ASP A 120 -20.00 -3.16 -23.74
CA ASP A 120 -19.10 -4.13 -24.35
C ASP A 120 -19.07 -5.45 -23.58
N VAL A 121 -19.10 -5.39 -22.24
CA VAL A 121 -19.18 -6.59 -21.38
C VAL A 121 -20.48 -7.35 -21.59
N ILE A 122 -21.63 -6.65 -21.56
CA ILE A 122 -22.94 -7.31 -21.70
C ILE A 122 -23.14 -7.86 -23.12
N ALA A 123 -22.81 -7.08 -24.15
CA ALA A 123 -22.91 -7.51 -25.54
C ALA A 123 -21.93 -8.66 -25.84
N GLY A 124 -20.67 -8.53 -25.42
CA GLY A 124 -19.62 -9.54 -25.65
C GLY A 124 -19.91 -10.88 -24.97
N ALA A 125 -20.57 -10.87 -23.81
CA ALA A 125 -21.01 -12.09 -23.14
C ALA A 125 -22.36 -12.63 -23.69
N GLY A 126 -23.05 -11.88 -24.54
CA GLY A 126 -24.43 -12.17 -24.92
C GLY A 126 -25.36 -12.24 -23.70
N ALA A 127 -25.08 -11.43 -22.68
CA ALA A 127 -25.73 -11.45 -21.37
C ALA A 127 -26.96 -10.52 -21.30
N GLY A 128 -27.41 -9.98 -22.43
CA GLY A 128 -28.53 -9.05 -22.47
C GLY A 128 -28.54 -8.16 -23.71
N TYR A 129 -29.24 -7.03 -23.58
CA TYR A 129 -29.48 -6.06 -24.63
C TYR A 129 -28.79 -4.73 -24.30
N VAL A 130 -28.36 -4.03 -25.34
CA VAL A 130 -27.72 -2.71 -25.24
C VAL A 130 -28.55 -1.69 -26.03
N ALA A 131 -28.80 -0.55 -25.40
CA ALA A 131 -29.50 0.60 -25.94
C ALA A 131 -28.63 1.86 -25.78
N ALA A 132 -28.91 2.86 -26.61
CA ALA A 132 -28.25 4.15 -26.52
C ALA A 132 -28.62 4.88 -25.20
N SER A 133 -27.61 5.48 -24.57
CA SER A 133 -27.78 6.30 -23.37
C SER A 133 -28.60 7.56 -23.69
N GLY A 134 -29.58 7.91 -22.85
CA GLY A 134 -30.41 9.10 -23.07
C GLY A 134 -31.47 8.96 -24.17
N ASP A 135 -31.68 7.75 -24.71
CA ASP A 135 -32.60 7.51 -25.84
C ASP A 135 -33.75 6.56 -25.45
N PRO A 136 -34.92 7.09 -25.07
CA PRO A 136 -36.10 6.30 -24.75
C PRO A 136 -36.55 5.35 -25.87
N GLN A 137 -36.36 5.73 -27.14
CA GLN A 137 -36.77 4.92 -28.29
C GLN A 137 -35.85 3.70 -28.42
N SER A 138 -34.54 3.89 -28.29
CA SER A 138 -33.57 2.78 -28.29
C SER A 138 -33.82 1.82 -27.12
N ILE A 139 -34.12 2.35 -25.93
CA ILE A 139 -34.47 1.52 -24.76
C ILE A 139 -35.77 0.76 -25.00
N ALA A 140 -36.78 1.38 -25.62
CA ALA A 140 -38.06 0.72 -25.94
C ALA A 140 -37.88 -0.43 -26.94
N LEU A 141 -36.96 -0.31 -27.90
CA LEU A 141 -36.60 -1.40 -28.81
C LEU A 141 -35.96 -2.57 -28.04
N ALA A 142 -34.99 -2.30 -27.15
CA ALA A 142 -34.38 -3.33 -26.32
C ALA A 142 -35.39 -4.03 -25.39
N LEU A 143 -36.34 -3.27 -24.83
CA LEU A 143 -37.45 -3.84 -24.06
C LEU A 143 -38.34 -4.73 -24.93
N ALA A 144 -38.68 -4.29 -26.14
CA ALA A 144 -39.51 -5.06 -27.07
C ALA A 144 -38.83 -6.37 -27.52
N GLU A 145 -37.53 -6.34 -27.77
CA GLU A 145 -36.73 -7.55 -28.06
C GLU A 145 -36.75 -8.51 -26.87
N ALA A 146 -36.48 -8.03 -25.66
CA ALA A 146 -36.54 -8.84 -24.45
C ALA A 146 -37.92 -9.49 -24.22
N LEU A 147 -39.01 -8.77 -24.51
CA LEU A 147 -40.39 -9.25 -24.42
C LEU A 147 -40.76 -10.26 -25.50
N SER A 148 -40.20 -10.11 -26.70
CA SER A 148 -40.39 -11.03 -27.83
C SER A 148 -39.67 -12.35 -27.58
N ASP A 149 -38.43 -12.29 -27.11
CA ASP A 149 -37.60 -13.44 -26.76
C ASP A 149 -38.14 -14.21 -25.56
N GLY A 150 -38.69 -13.47 -24.58
CA GLY A 150 -39.39 -14.01 -23.43
C GLY A 150 -38.49 -14.67 -22.38
N ARG A 151 -39.12 -15.18 -21.32
CA ARG A 151 -38.45 -15.64 -20.08
C ARG A 151 -37.37 -16.69 -20.31
N GLN A 152 -37.57 -17.64 -21.22
CA GLN A 152 -36.60 -18.72 -21.45
C GLN A 152 -35.29 -18.22 -22.08
N ALA A 153 -35.39 -17.29 -23.04
CA ALA A 153 -34.23 -16.67 -23.66
C ALA A 153 -33.50 -15.77 -22.65
N LEU A 154 -34.23 -14.98 -21.86
CA LEU A 154 -33.68 -14.16 -20.78
C LEU A 154 -32.96 -15.02 -19.72
N ALA A 155 -33.52 -16.16 -19.33
CA ALA A 155 -32.86 -17.10 -18.43
C ALA A 155 -31.55 -17.65 -19.04
N SER A 156 -31.55 -17.93 -20.34
CA SER A 156 -30.34 -18.38 -21.06
C SER A 156 -29.26 -17.29 -21.14
N MET A 157 -29.65 -16.02 -21.34
CA MET A 157 -28.76 -14.86 -21.22
C MET A 157 -28.21 -14.72 -19.79
N GLY A 158 -29.06 -14.97 -18.78
CA GLY A 158 -28.67 -14.98 -17.38
C GLY A 158 -27.61 -16.03 -17.04
N LEU A 159 -27.68 -17.23 -17.63
CA LEU A 159 -26.61 -18.23 -17.46
C LEU A 159 -25.27 -17.73 -18.01
N ARG A 160 -25.26 -17.10 -19.19
CA ARG A 160 -24.05 -16.48 -19.75
C ARG A 160 -23.55 -15.31 -18.92
N ALA A 161 -24.47 -14.53 -18.34
CA ALA A 161 -24.13 -13.47 -17.39
C ALA A 161 -23.37 -14.03 -16.18
N ARG A 162 -23.81 -15.19 -15.66
CA ARG A 162 -23.15 -15.89 -14.56
C ARG A 162 -21.77 -16.42 -14.96
N GLU A 163 -21.66 -17.03 -16.13
CA GLU A 163 -20.38 -17.50 -16.67
C GLU A 163 -19.37 -16.35 -16.82
N GLU A 164 -19.82 -15.19 -17.30
CA GLU A 164 -18.98 -14.00 -17.42
C GLU A 164 -18.53 -13.47 -16.06
N TYR A 165 -19.42 -13.48 -15.05
CA TYR A 165 -19.05 -13.16 -13.67
C TYR A 165 -17.96 -14.09 -13.16
N ASP A 166 -18.19 -15.41 -13.22
CA ASP A 166 -17.26 -16.39 -12.66
C ASP A 166 -15.88 -16.29 -13.35
N ARG A 167 -15.88 -16.03 -14.67
CA ARG A 167 -14.68 -15.90 -15.50
C ARG A 167 -13.86 -14.63 -15.25
N ARG A 168 -14.49 -13.48 -15.00
CA ARG A 168 -13.78 -12.19 -14.93
C ARG A 168 -13.89 -11.44 -13.61
N TYR A 169 -15.00 -11.61 -12.89
CA TYR A 169 -15.40 -10.72 -11.79
C TYR A 169 -15.58 -11.44 -10.45
N SER A 170 -15.43 -12.77 -10.42
CA SER A 170 -15.47 -13.51 -9.17
C SER A 170 -14.37 -13.06 -8.21
N VAL A 171 -14.62 -13.24 -6.92
CA VAL A 171 -13.67 -12.89 -5.86
C VAL A 171 -12.34 -13.60 -6.10
N SER A 172 -12.36 -14.90 -6.39
CA SER A 172 -11.16 -15.68 -6.68
C SER A 172 -10.39 -15.14 -7.89
N THR A 173 -11.06 -14.88 -9.01
CA THR A 173 -10.41 -14.35 -10.22
C THR A 173 -9.79 -12.98 -9.95
N THR A 174 -10.52 -12.08 -9.29
CA THR A 174 -10.04 -10.72 -9.01
C THR A 174 -8.89 -10.74 -8.00
N THR A 175 -9.00 -11.52 -6.92
CA THR A 175 -7.93 -11.67 -5.92
C THR A 175 -6.67 -12.25 -6.54
N ASN A 176 -6.78 -13.29 -7.38
CA ASN A 176 -5.64 -13.89 -8.07
C ASN A 176 -4.95 -12.88 -9.02
N ALA A 177 -5.73 -12.06 -9.73
CA ALA A 177 -5.17 -11.03 -10.61
C ALA A 177 -4.41 -9.95 -9.82
N VAL A 178 -4.98 -9.48 -8.70
CA VAL A 178 -4.31 -8.52 -7.81
C VAL A 178 -3.05 -9.12 -7.20
N GLU A 179 -3.12 -10.36 -6.70
CA GLU A 179 -1.97 -11.07 -6.14
C GLU A 179 -0.85 -11.20 -7.18
N LYS A 180 -1.19 -11.62 -8.40
CA LYS A 180 -0.22 -11.70 -9.50
C LYS A 180 0.44 -10.37 -9.79
N LEU A 181 -0.33 -9.28 -9.91
CA LEU A 181 0.22 -7.94 -10.16
C LEU A 181 1.12 -7.46 -9.00
N LEU A 182 0.74 -7.77 -7.75
CA LEU A 182 1.56 -7.45 -6.59
C LEU A 182 2.86 -8.26 -6.58
N MET A 183 2.81 -9.55 -6.94
CA MET A 183 4.01 -10.39 -7.07
C MET A 183 4.92 -9.90 -8.21
N GLU A 184 4.36 -9.53 -9.36
CA GLU A 184 5.11 -8.97 -10.49
C GLU A 184 5.78 -7.64 -10.11
N ALA A 185 5.05 -6.73 -9.46
CA ALA A 185 5.57 -5.46 -8.98
C ALA A 185 6.63 -5.64 -7.88
N ALA A 186 6.46 -6.63 -7.00
CA ALA A 186 7.46 -6.99 -6.00
C ALA A 186 8.72 -7.60 -6.64
N SER A 187 8.57 -8.31 -7.78
CA SER A 187 9.68 -8.96 -8.49
C SER A 187 10.46 -8.01 -9.40
N THR A 188 9.85 -6.93 -9.90
CA THR A 188 10.52 -5.87 -10.68
C THR A 188 11.09 -4.74 -9.83
N SER A 189 10.84 -4.73 -8.52
CA SER A 189 11.42 -3.75 -7.60
C SER A 189 12.90 -4.04 -7.34
N THR A 190 13.79 -3.16 -7.82
CA THR A 190 15.21 -3.09 -7.41
C THR A 190 15.39 -2.43 -6.04
N ILE A 191 14.31 -1.91 -5.45
CA ILE A 191 14.30 -1.48 -4.05
C ILE A 191 14.21 -2.77 -3.23
N PRO A 192 15.25 -3.14 -2.47
CA PRO A 192 15.19 -4.31 -1.61
C PRO A 192 13.95 -4.19 -0.71
N PRO A 193 13.20 -5.29 -0.46
CA PRO A 193 12.06 -5.26 0.45
C PRO A 193 12.44 -4.51 1.72
N ILE A 194 11.57 -3.64 2.24
CA ILE A 194 11.81 -2.84 3.46
C ILE A 194 12.34 -3.72 4.62
N ASN A 195 12.06 -5.03 4.59
CA ASN A 195 12.49 -6.03 5.58
C ASN A 195 13.61 -7.00 5.15
N SER A 196 14.15 -7.00 3.92
CA SER A 196 15.20 -7.97 3.54
C SER A 196 16.52 -7.74 4.28
N LEU A 197 16.72 -6.51 4.74
CA LEU A 197 17.85 -6.10 5.57
C LEU A 197 17.44 -5.87 7.03
N ALA A 198 16.26 -6.29 7.50
CA ALA A 198 15.88 -6.08 8.91
C ALA A 198 16.87 -6.77 9.86
N PHE A 199 17.31 -6.06 10.91
CA PHE A 199 18.16 -6.65 11.94
C PHE A 199 17.36 -7.60 12.84
N ARG A 200 17.83 -8.83 13.05
CA ARG A 200 17.17 -9.84 13.88
C ARG A 200 17.92 -10.15 15.17
N LYS A 201 17.19 -10.63 16.17
CA LYS A 201 17.72 -10.91 17.51
C LYS A 201 18.76 -12.03 17.53
N ASP A 202 18.59 -13.05 16.68
CA ASP A 202 19.54 -14.15 16.50
C ASP A 202 20.88 -13.72 15.88
N GLU A 203 20.96 -12.50 15.34
CA GLU A 203 22.16 -11.98 14.67
C GLU A 203 23.02 -11.08 15.56
N ILE A 204 22.57 -10.77 16.77
CA ILE A 204 23.26 -9.85 17.69
C ILE A 204 24.71 -10.29 17.93
N ASP A 205 24.94 -11.59 18.11
CA ASP A 205 26.27 -12.13 18.37
C ASP A 205 27.21 -11.96 17.17
N THR A 206 26.73 -12.30 15.98
CA THR A 206 27.50 -12.18 14.73
C THR A 206 27.78 -10.72 14.41
N VAL A 207 26.78 -9.84 14.56
CA VAL A 207 26.92 -8.40 14.32
C VAL A 207 27.88 -7.75 15.32
N ALA A 208 27.82 -8.13 16.59
CA ALA A 208 28.75 -7.61 17.60
C ALA A 208 30.19 -8.06 17.31
N ALA A 209 30.40 -9.30 16.86
CA ALA A 209 31.72 -9.78 16.43
C ALA A 209 32.21 -9.05 15.16
N LEU A 210 31.31 -8.80 14.21
CA LEU A 210 31.61 -8.03 12.99
C LEU A 210 32.04 -6.60 13.31
N HIS A 211 31.38 -5.91 14.25
CA HIS A 211 31.81 -4.59 14.71
C HIS A 211 33.23 -4.62 15.29
N MET A 212 33.56 -5.62 16.12
CA MET A 212 34.91 -5.76 16.67
C MET A 212 35.95 -5.97 15.55
N LYS A 213 35.63 -6.78 14.55
CA LYS A 213 36.50 -7.06 13.40
C LYS A 213 36.70 -5.80 12.53
N ALA A 214 35.63 -5.04 12.29
CA ALA A 214 35.67 -3.84 11.45
C ALA A 214 36.34 -2.65 12.15
N PHE A 215 36.20 -2.53 13.48
CA PHE A 215 36.67 -1.37 14.25
C PHE A 215 37.49 -1.77 15.48
N PRO A 216 38.64 -2.48 15.34
CA PRO A 216 39.39 -3.01 16.48
C PRO A 216 39.87 -1.92 17.46
N GLU A 217 40.21 -0.74 16.94
CA GLU A 217 40.75 0.37 17.74
C GLU A 217 39.69 1.29 18.35
N PHE A 218 38.41 1.11 17.99
CA PHE A 218 37.33 1.96 18.44
C PHE A 218 36.99 1.72 19.93
N PHE A 219 36.51 2.77 20.60
CA PHE A 219 36.27 2.73 22.05
C PHE A 219 35.28 1.64 22.45
N LEU A 220 34.17 1.47 21.72
CA LEU A 220 33.17 0.45 22.03
C LEU A 220 33.72 -0.96 21.85
N SER A 221 34.54 -1.20 20.83
CA SER A 221 35.22 -2.48 20.61
C SER A 221 36.17 -2.83 21.76
N LYS A 222 36.85 -1.83 22.33
CA LYS A 222 37.73 -2.01 23.50
C LYS A 222 36.98 -2.45 24.76
N LEU A 223 35.66 -2.21 24.86
CA LEU A 223 34.83 -2.71 25.96
C LEU A 223 34.45 -4.19 25.81
N GLY A 224 34.70 -4.78 24.63
CA GLY A 224 34.56 -6.20 24.37
C GLY A 224 33.18 -6.64 23.91
N LEU A 225 33.13 -7.91 23.47
CA LEU A 225 31.93 -8.52 22.87
C LEU A 225 30.69 -8.48 23.78
N PRO A 226 30.77 -8.73 25.11
CA PRO A 226 29.60 -8.62 25.99
C PRO A 226 28.96 -7.23 25.98
N PHE A 227 29.77 -6.16 25.85
CA PHE A 227 29.27 -4.80 25.80
C PHE A 227 28.57 -4.53 24.48
N LEU A 228 29.20 -4.91 23.36
CA LEU A 228 28.63 -4.71 22.02
C LEU A 228 27.32 -5.47 21.82
N ARG A 229 27.17 -6.66 22.42
CA ARG A 229 25.88 -7.37 22.44
C ARG A 229 24.77 -6.52 23.06
N GLN A 230 25.04 -5.85 24.18
CA GLN A 230 24.04 -4.97 24.83
C GLN A 230 23.75 -3.73 23.99
N PHE A 231 24.77 -3.17 23.34
CA PHE A 231 24.63 -2.03 22.44
C PHE A 231 23.71 -2.35 21.26
N TYR A 232 24.01 -3.42 20.51
CA TYR A 232 23.21 -3.82 19.35
C TYR A 232 21.82 -4.31 19.72
N ALA A 233 21.68 -5.10 20.79
CA ALA A 233 20.37 -5.54 21.26
C ALA A 233 19.44 -4.39 21.61
N GLY A 234 19.99 -3.26 22.08
CA GLY A 234 19.20 -2.09 22.43
C GLY A 234 18.55 -1.38 21.26
N PHE A 235 19.08 -1.51 20.03
CA PHE A 235 18.40 -0.99 18.83
C PHE A 235 17.17 -1.82 18.44
N LEU A 236 17.09 -3.09 18.85
CA LEU A 236 15.90 -3.91 18.60
C LEU A 236 14.77 -3.64 19.60
N ASP A 237 15.09 -3.02 20.74
CA ASP A 237 14.15 -2.77 21.84
C ASP A 237 13.58 -1.33 21.83
N ASP A 238 13.98 -0.48 20.87
CA ASP A 238 13.59 0.95 20.83
C ASP A 238 12.80 1.27 19.54
N PRO A 239 11.57 1.81 19.65
CA PRO A 239 10.72 2.08 18.48
C PRO A 239 11.26 3.19 17.58
N THR A 240 12.21 4.01 18.04
CA THR A 240 12.82 5.08 17.22
C THR A 240 14.09 4.62 16.54
N ALA A 241 14.51 3.37 16.75
CA ALA A 241 15.71 2.82 16.16
C ALA A 241 15.49 2.46 14.68
N VAL A 242 16.54 2.67 13.89
CA VAL A 242 16.67 2.20 12.52
C VAL A 242 17.87 1.26 12.48
N ALA A 243 17.63 -0.03 12.26
CA ALA A 243 18.66 -1.06 12.27
C ALA A 243 18.52 -2.01 11.08
N VAL A 244 19.56 -2.05 10.24
CA VAL A 244 19.61 -2.87 9.02
C VAL A 244 20.89 -3.70 8.97
N VAL A 245 20.81 -4.92 8.43
CA VAL A 245 21.88 -5.92 8.30
C VAL A 245 21.95 -6.45 6.88
N GLU A 246 23.14 -6.38 6.29
CA GLU A 246 23.49 -6.96 4.99
C GLU A 246 23.94 -8.41 5.18
N ARG A 247 23.52 -9.30 4.28
CA ARG A 247 23.84 -10.73 4.32
C ARG A 247 24.47 -11.20 3.02
N ASP A 248 25.33 -12.21 3.11
CA ASP A 248 25.87 -12.90 1.94
C ASP A 248 24.83 -13.85 1.30
N THR A 249 25.22 -14.56 0.24
CA THR A 249 24.38 -15.53 -0.46
C THR A 249 23.96 -16.73 0.40
N GLU A 250 24.66 -16.97 1.52
CA GLU A 250 24.35 -18.02 2.49
C GLU A 250 23.47 -17.50 3.64
N GLY A 251 23.10 -16.21 3.62
CA GLY A 251 22.28 -15.56 4.63
C GLY A 251 23.05 -15.13 5.89
N ARG A 252 24.39 -15.14 5.88
CA ARG A 252 25.21 -14.73 7.02
C ARG A 252 25.39 -13.21 7.05
N PRO A 253 25.26 -12.54 8.21
CA PRO A 253 25.54 -11.11 8.35
C PRO A 253 26.97 -10.74 7.91
N VAL A 254 27.09 -9.87 6.90
CA VAL A 254 28.34 -9.30 6.38
C VAL A 254 28.42 -7.78 6.57
N GLY A 255 27.39 -7.16 7.15
CA GLY A 255 27.46 -5.78 7.60
C GLY A 255 26.19 -5.34 8.32
N VAL A 256 26.26 -4.19 9.00
CA VAL A 256 25.14 -3.61 9.75
C VAL A 256 25.21 -2.09 9.68
N ALA A 257 24.05 -1.43 9.70
CA ALA A 257 23.91 0.00 9.98
C ALA A 257 22.82 0.21 11.03
N VAL A 258 23.14 0.92 12.11
CA VAL A 258 22.24 1.23 13.22
C VAL A 258 22.22 2.72 13.54
N GLY A 259 21.06 3.22 13.93
CA GLY A 259 20.85 4.61 14.27
C GLY A 259 19.47 4.84 14.90
N SER A 260 19.11 6.11 15.11
CA SER A 260 17.83 6.49 15.70
C SER A 260 17.29 7.76 15.07
N THR A 261 15.97 7.82 14.86
CA THR A 261 15.23 9.04 14.47
C THR A 261 15.05 10.03 15.63
N GLU A 262 15.23 9.58 16.88
CA GLU A 262 15.23 10.40 18.10
C GLU A 262 16.52 10.18 18.91
N PRO A 263 17.68 10.71 18.48
CA PRO A 263 18.97 10.44 19.12
C PRO A 263 19.06 10.89 20.58
N GLU A 264 18.47 12.03 20.93
CA GLU A 264 18.53 12.59 22.30
C GLU A 264 17.88 11.68 23.35
N GLY A 265 16.75 11.06 22.99
CA GLY A 265 16.00 10.15 23.85
C GLY A 265 16.58 8.74 23.84
N PHE A 266 17.08 8.27 22.69
CA PHE A 266 17.52 6.90 22.46
C PHE A 266 18.62 6.46 23.44
N PHE A 267 19.75 7.17 23.53
CA PHE A 267 20.86 6.71 24.39
C PHE A 267 20.47 6.67 25.87
N ARG A 268 19.59 7.59 26.31
CA ARG A 268 19.05 7.58 27.66
C ARG A 268 18.15 6.37 27.92
N ARG A 269 17.28 6.01 26.97
CA ARG A 269 16.41 4.83 27.04
C ARG A 269 17.22 3.54 26.98
N LEU A 270 18.21 3.46 26.08
CA LEU A 270 19.16 2.35 25.95
C LEU A 270 19.83 2.03 27.29
N LEU A 271 20.43 3.05 27.91
CA LEU A 271 21.10 2.89 29.19
C LEU A 271 20.10 2.51 30.29
N LYS A 272 18.95 3.17 30.37
CA LYS A 272 17.92 2.86 31.38
C LYS A 272 17.41 1.42 31.27
N ASN A 273 17.17 0.93 30.05
CA ASN A 273 16.57 -0.38 29.82
C ASN A 273 17.59 -1.52 29.99
N ARG A 274 18.87 -1.27 29.69
CA ARG A 274 19.92 -2.30 29.69
C ARG A 274 21.06 -2.07 30.68
N TRP A 275 20.91 -1.16 31.66
CA TRP A 275 21.97 -0.79 32.59
C TRP A 275 22.62 -1.98 33.31
N ARG A 276 21.83 -2.99 33.72
CA ARG A 276 22.36 -4.21 34.36
C ARG A 276 23.30 -4.99 33.44
N GLY A 277 22.94 -5.08 32.16
CA GLY A 277 23.76 -5.72 31.13
C GLY A 277 25.05 -4.95 30.87
N PHE A 278 24.98 -3.61 30.76
CA PHE A 278 26.17 -2.77 30.57
C PHE A 278 27.11 -2.80 31.77
N VAL A 279 26.59 -2.76 33.00
CA VAL A 279 27.41 -2.89 34.21
C VAL A 279 28.13 -4.23 34.21
N GLY A 280 27.40 -5.35 34.03
CA GLY A 280 27.99 -6.68 33.95
C GLY A 280 29.07 -6.80 32.87
N ALA A 281 28.80 -6.27 31.67
CA ALA A 281 29.73 -6.30 30.54
C ALA A 281 30.98 -5.44 30.75
N SER A 282 30.91 -4.38 31.56
CA SER A 282 32.01 -3.42 31.75
C SER A 282 32.89 -3.73 32.97
N ILE A 283 32.45 -4.59 33.91
CA ILE A 283 33.22 -4.93 35.13
C ILE A 283 34.60 -5.52 34.78
N ALA A 284 34.66 -6.47 33.86
CA ALA A 284 35.91 -7.10 33.45
C ALA A 284 36.90 -6.08 32.85
N PHE A 285 36.41 -5.16 32.01
CA PHE A 285 37.22 -4.09 31.44
C PHE A 285 37.71 -3.09 32.49
N GLY A 286 36.85 -2.71 33.44
CA GLY A 286 37.21 -1.81 34.54
C GLY A 286 38.29 -2.37 35.46
N LEU A 287 38.26 -3.69 35.72
CA LEU A 287 39.30 -4.39 36.49
C LEU A 287 40.65 -4.44 35.74
N GLN A 288 40.63 -4.62 34.42
CA GLN A 288 41.84 -4.69 33.59
C GLN A 288 42.45 -3.30 33.32
N LYS A 289 41.64 -2.25 33.20
CA LYS A 289 42.09 -0.87 32.94
C LYS A 289 41.39 0.15 33.85
N PRO A 290 41.85 0.29 35.12
CA PRO A 290 41.25 1.23 36.07
C PRO A 290 41.27 2.69 35.59
N SER A 291 42.28 3.08 34.80
CA SER A 291 42.39 4.42 34.21
C SER A 291 41.30 4.75 33.18
N ALA A 292 40.57 3.74 32.68
CA ALA A 292 39.49 3.92 31.71
C ALA A 292 38.09 4.12 32.36
N ILE A 293 37.96 3.96 33.68
CA ILE A 293 36.70 4.12 34.43
C ILE A 293 36.06 5.51 34.23
N PRO A 294 36.79 6.64 34.26
CA PRO A 294 36.19 7.95 33.99
C PRO A 294 35.61 8.05 32.58
N ARG A 295 36.23 7.37 31.60
CA ARG A 295 35.81 7.35 30.20
C ARG A 295 34.53 6.52 30.01
N LEU A 296 34.39 5.41 30.73
CA LEU A 296 33.16 4.62 30.84
C LEU A 296 31.99 5.43 31.41
N ILE A 297 32.20 6.11 32.54
CA ILE A 297 31.15 6.95 33.16
C ILE A 297 30.71 8.07 32.20
N ARG A 298 31.64 8.63 31.41
CA ARG A 298 31.32 9.62 30.37
C ARG A 298 30.56 9.04 29.18
N ALA A 299 30.91 7.84 28.73
CA ALA A 299 30.17 7.15 27.67
C ALA A 299 28.73 6.84 28.10
N VAL A 300 28.49 6.61 29.39
CA VAL A 300 27.13 6.49 29.97
C VAL A 300 26.42 7.85 30.04
N ASN A 301 27.15 8.97 30.11
CA ASN A 301 26.58 10.31 29.99
C ASN A 301 26.52 10.81 28.53
N TYR A 302 26.84 9.96 27.55
CA TYR A 302 26.77 10.28 26.13
C TYR A 302 25.31 10.45 25.70
N ARG A 303 24.97 11.63 25.17
CA ARG A 303 23.61 12.02 24.77
C ARG A 303 23.38 11.97 23.25
N GLY A 304 24.21 11.23 22.50
CA GLY A 304 24.14 11.22 21.02
C GLY A 304 24.75 12.45 20.36
N ASP A 305 25.74 13.06 21.02
CA ASP A 305 26.35 14.36 20.72
C ASP A 305 25.37 15.55 20.71
N SER A 306 24.96 15.92 21.92
CA SER A 306 24.11 17.07 22.23
C SER A 306 24.80 18.43 22.06
N GLN A 307 25.75 18.58 21.14
CA GLN A 307 26.38 19.88 20.84
C GLN A 307 25.83 20.55 19.59
N ILE A 308 24.99 19.86 18.81
CA ILE A 308 24.44 20.42 17.57
C ILE A 308 22.93 20.17 17.55
N ASN A 309 22.15 21.21 17.85
CA ASN A 309 20.68 21.26 17.81
C ASN A 309 20.15 21.14 16.36
N GLU A 310 20.47 20.05 15.66
CA GLU A 310 19.95 19.80 14.32
C GLU A 310 18.93 18.66 14.37
N PRO A 311 17.65 18.92 14.06
CA PRO A 311 16.63 17.88 14.03
C PRO A 311 16.92 16.91 12.88
N GLY A 312 17.08 15.62 13.20
CA GLY A 312 17.30 14.58 12.20
C GLY A 312 17.60 13.21 12.79
N ALA A 313 17.59 12.19 11.94
CA ALA A 313 18.00 10.84 12.30
C ALA A 313 19.53 10.72 12.37
N LEU A 314 20.05 10.16 13.46
CA LEU A 314 21.48 9.90 13.64
C LEU A 314 21.83 8.48 13.17
N LEU A 315 22.70 8.36 12.16
CA LEU A 315 23.39 7.10 11.87
C LEU A 315 24.52 6.93 12.89
N SER A 316 24.32 6.02 13.84
CA SER A 316 25.21 5.83 14.99
C SER A 316 26.41 4.94 14.67
N SER A 317 26.21 3.90 13.86
CA SER A 317 27.29 2.99 13.45
C SER A 317 26.91 2.30 12.16
N ILE A 318 27.87 2.19 11.24
CA ILE A 318 27.80 1.37 10.04
C ILE A 318 29.10 0.59 9.91
N CYS A 319 29.03 -0.72 9.74
CA CYS A 319 30.19 -1.57 9.48
C CYS A 319 29.89 -2.63 8.42
N VAL A 320 30.94 -3.03 7.72
CA VAL A 320 30.97 -4.12 6.75
C VAL A 320 32.14 -5.01 7.14
N ASP A 321 32.00 -6.32 6.99
CA ASP A 321 33.11 -7.26 7.17
C ASP A 321 34.28 -6.81 6.28
N PRO A 322 35.52 -6.65 6.81
CA PRO A 322 36.70 -6.33 6.02
C PRO A 322 36.87 -7.20 4.76
N GLU A 323 36.50 -8.48 4.82
CA GLU A 323 36.58 -9.41 3.69
C GLU A 323 35.48 -9.19 2.63
N SER A 324 34.42 -8.47 2.99
CA SER A 324 33.29 -8.13 2.11
C SER A 324 33.33 -6.67 1.63
N GLN A 325 34.42 -5.95 1.88
CA GLN A 325 34.58 -4.58 1.37
C GLN A 325 34.68 -4.56 -0.17
N GLY A 326 34.29 -3.45 -0.80
CA GLY A 326 34.28 -3.32 -2.26
C GLY A 326 33.11 -4.02 -2.99
N THR A 327 32.32 -4.85 -2.31
CA THR A 327 31.15 -5.57 -2.87
C THR A 327 29.88 -4.71 -3.04
N GLY A 328 29.94 -3.44 -2.63
CA GLY A 328 28.77 -2.56 -2.54
C GLY A 328 27.91 -2.75 -1.28
N ALA A 329 28.25 -3.67 -0.37
CA ALA A 329 27.52 -3.91 0.89
C ALA A 329 27.26 -2.63 1.70
N GLY A 330 28.28 -1.79 1.89
CA GLY A 330 28.13 -0.52 2.61
C GLY A 330 27.13 0.44 1.95
N ALA A 331 27.08 0.45 0.61
CA ALA A 331 26.15 1.30 -0.14
C ALA A 331 24.70 0.85 0.07
N ARG A 332 24.46 -0.47 0.05
CA ARG A 332 23.14 -1.06 0.28
C ARG A 332 22.68 -0.83 1.72
N LEU A 333 23.57 -1.00 2.71
CA LEU A 333 23.31 -0.66 4.10
C LEU A 333 22.91 0.81 4.27
N LEU A 334 23.69 1.72 3.70
CA LEU A 334 23.44 3.17 3.83
C LEU A 334 22.11 3.56 3.19
N SER A 335 21.82 3.08 1.98
CA SER A 335 20.56 3.34 1.26
C SER A 335 19.35 2.75 2.00
N SER A 336 19.47 1.53 2.53
CA SER A 336 18.40 0.90 3.31
C SER A 336 18.16 1.63 4.64
N TRP A 337 19.23 2.05 5.31
CA TRP A 337 19.13 2.81 6.55
C TRP A 337 18.47 4.18 6.32
N THR A 338 18.85 4.93 5.28
CA THR A 338 18.23 6.24 4.97
C THR A 338 16.77 6.10 4.56
N SER A 339 16.43 5.08 3.77
CA SER A 339 15.04 4.76 3.42
C SER A 339 14.17 4.44 4.64
N ASN A 340 14.69 3.64 5.58
CA ASN A 340 13.99 3.33 6.83
C ASN A 340 13.88 4.52 7.78
N ALA A 341 14.90 5.38 7.87
CA ALA A 341 14.81 6.61 8.64
C ALA A 341 13.71 7.53 8.08
N ARG A 342 13.62 7.65 6.75
CA ARG A 342 12.57 8.43 6.07
C ARG A 342 11.18 7.83 6.30
N SER A 343 11.01 6.51 6.20
CA SER A 343 9.71 5.86 6.43
C SER A 343 9.22 6.02 7.87
N GLN A 344 10.15 6.18 8.82
CA GLN A 344 9.88 6.57 10.21
C GLN A 344 9.68 8.09 10.42
N GLY A 345 9.59 8.88 9.35
CA GLY A 345 9.25 10.30 9.40
C GLY A 345 10.44 11.26 9.50
N ALA A 346 11.69 10.78 9.45
CA ALA A 346 12.84 11.68 9.45
C ALA A 346 12.94 12.46 8.13
N GLN A 347 13.07 13.79 8.23
CA GLN A 347 13.28 14.67 7.08
C GLN A 347 14.76 14.83 6.72
N ARG A 348 15.65 14.63 7.69
CA ARG A 348 17.10 14.72 7.53
C ARG A 348 17.78 13.58 8.27
N ALA A 349 18.99 13.24 7.82
CA ALA A 349 19.89 12.36 8.53
C ALA A 349 21.25 13.03 8.74
N PHE A 350 21.96 12.62 9.79
CA PHE A 350 23.31 13.07 10.08
C PHE A 350 24.18 11.95 10.62
N LEU A 351 25.49 12.10 10.46
CA LEU A 351 26.51 11.21 11.00
C LEU A 351 27.78 11.98 11.31
N MET A 352 28.67 11.36 12.09
CA MET A 352 29.99 11.89 12.37
C MET A 352 31.06 10.84 12.08
N THR A 353 32.18 11.27 11.53
CA THR A 353 33.32 10.40 11.23
C THR A 353 34.63 11.15 11.46
N ASP A 354 35.74 10.45 11.69
CA ASP A 354 37.05 11.08 11.91
C ASP A 354 37.49 11.84 10.64
N ALA A 355 38.14 13.01 10.81
CA ALA A 355 38.60 13.85 9.70
C ALA A 355 39.96 13.44 9.15
N LEU A 356 40.80 12.81 9.99
CA LEU A 356 42.17 12.40 9.67
C LEU A 356 42.19 10.91 9.31
N ASP A 357 43.02 10.55 8.33
CA ASP A 357 43.23 9.16 7.86
C ASP A 357 41.93 8.43 7.47
N ASN A 358 40.96 9.15 6.92
CA ASN A 358 39.60 8.64 6.66
C ASN A 358 39.03 9.06 5.29
N ASP A 359 39.91 9.38 4.34
CA ASP A 359 39.54 9.94 3.03
C ASP A 359 38.61 9.02 2.22
N ASP A 360 38.83 7.70 2.28
CA ASP A 360 37.98 6.73 1.57
C ASP A 360 36.55 6.71 2.10
N VAL A 361 36.37 6.82 3.42
CA VAL A 361 35.07 6.86 4.09
C VAL A 361 34.36 8.18 3.80
N ARG A 362 35.11 9.29 3.80
CA ARG A 362 34.58 10.60 3.41
C ARG A 362 34.09 10.60 1.96
N ALA A 363 34.92 10.11 1.04
CA ALA A 363 34.54 9.95 -0.36
C ALA A 363 33.35 9.00 -0.55
N PHE A 364 33.22 7.96 0.29
CA PHE A 364 32.07 7.05 0.28
C PHE A 364 30.74 7.77 0.58
N TYR A 365 30.71 8.66 1.57
CA TYR A 365 29.53 9.45 1.93
C TYR A 365 29.24 10.57 0.92
N GLU A 366 30.26 11.32 0.52
CA GLU A 366 30.14 12.45 -0.41
C GLU A 366 29.58 12.01 -1.77
N ARG A 367 30.07 10.89 -2.32
CA ARG A 367 29.53 10.29 -3.56
C ARG A 367 28.05 9.89 -3.45
N ARG A 368 27.51 9.76 -2.24
CA ARG A 368 26.12 9.34 -1.97
C ARG A 368 25.24 10.49 -1.50
N GLY A 369 25.68 11.73 -1.77
CA GLY A 369 24.90 12.95 -1.52
C GLY A 369 24.98 13.48 -0.10
N TRP A 370 25.82 12.90 0.76
CA TRP A 370 26.05 13.46 2.10
C TRP A 370 26.99 14.65 1.99
N THR A 371 26.62 15.78 2.59
CA THR A 371 27.39 17.02 2.52
C THR A 371 28.05 17.31 3.87
N VAL A 372 29.30 17.81 3.82
CA VAL A 372 29.99 18.28 5.03
C VAL A 372 29.27 19.51 5.56
N HIS A 373 28.89 19.48 6.83
CA HIS A 373 28.19 20.58 7.49
C HIS A 373 29.06 21.32 8.50
N ASP A 374 29.79 20.57 9.34
CA ASP A 374 30.64 21.15 10.38
C ASP A 374 31.83 20.23 10.71
N THR A 375 32.86 20.77 11.35
CA THR A 375 34.01 20.02 11.86
C THR A 375 34.29 20.44 13.30
N HIS A 376 34.34 19.48 14.22
CA HIS A 376 34.59 19.76 15.63
C HIS A 376 35.72 18.91 16.21
N THR A 377 36.43 19.46 17.18
CA THR A 377 37.48 18.72 17.91
C THR A 377 36.91 18.16 19.20
N THR A 378 36.97 16.84 19.37
CA THR A 378 36.63 16.15 20.61
C THR A 378 37.59 16.55 21.74
N ARG A 379 37.20 16.38 23.01
CA ARG A 379 38.09 16.66 24.16
C ARG A 379 39.33 15.76 24.19
N GLU A 380 39.27 14.64 23.48
CA GLU A 380 40.35 13.69 23.26
C GLU A 380 41.27 14.08 22.09
N GLY A 381 41.06 15.25 21.48
CA GLY A 381 41.92 15.82 20.42
C GLY A 381 41.63 15.30 19.01
N ARG A 382 40.62 14.43 18.83
CA ARG A 382 40.22 13.95 17.50
C ARG A 382 39.35 14.97 16.80
N ILE A 383 39.66 15.24 15.54
CA ILE A 383 38.88 16.11 14.66
C ILE A 383 37.81 15.25 13.98
N MET A 384 36.54 15.61 14.16
CA MET A 384 35.38 14.90 13.63
C MET A 384 34.67 15.75 12.60
N VAL A 385 34.30 15.16 11.47
CA VAL A 385 33.48 15.79 10.42
C VAL A 385 32.03 15.36 10.60
N LYS A 386 31.12 16.33 10.61
CA LYS A 386 29.68 16.10 10.56
C LYS A 386 29.19 16.14 9.12
N TYR A 387 28.48 15.09 8.72
CA TYR A 387 27.77 15.02 7.46
C TYR A 387 26.26 15.16 7.66
N LEU A 388 25.59 15.80 6.70
CA LEU A 388 24.14 15.91 6.61
C LEU A 388 23.63 15.32 5.30
N LEU A 389 22.42 14.77 5.34
CA LEU A 389 21.67 14.32 4.17
C LEU A 389 20.22 14.80 4.30
N ASP A 390 19.71 15.46 3.26
CA ASP A 390 18.28 15.73 3.16
C ASP A 390 17.55 14.48 2.62
N LEU A 391 16.65 13.93 3.42
CA LEU A 391 15.92 12.70 3.08
C LEU A 391 14.68 12.98 2.23
N SER A 392 14.22 14.23 2.16
CA SER A 392 13.04 14.61 1.37
C SER A 392 13.30 14.48 -0.14
N ASP A 393 14.48 14.92 -0.60
CA ASP A 393 14.90 14.92 -2.01
C ASP A 393 15.58 13.62 -2.47
N TYR A 394 15.98 12.74 -1.55
CA TYR A 394 16.81 11.55 -1.83
C TYR A 394 16.18 10.51 -2.79
N ALA A 395 14.86 10.55 -3.00
CA ALA A 395 14.16 9.62 -3.90
C ALA A 395 14.37 9.93 -5.39
N ASN A 396 14.73 11.17 -5.74
CA ASN A 396 14.91 11.58 -7.14
C ASN A 396 16.31 11.24 -7.69
N THR A 397 17.34 11.18 -6.84
CA THR A 397 18.73 10.95 -7.26
C THR A 397 19.08 9.48 -7.51
N GLN A 398 18.35 8.52 -6.93
CA GLN A 398 18.58 7.08 -7.15
C GLN A 398 18.10 6.57 -8.53
N LYS A 399 17.25 7.34 -9.24
CA LYS A 399 16.79 6.97 -10.59
C LYS A 399 17.87 7.12 -11.67
N ASP A 400 18.86 7.99 -11.46
CA ASP A 400 19.86 8.29 -12.50
C ASP A 400 21.06 7.32 -12.51
N GLU A 401 21.32 6.57 -11.43
CA GLU A 401 22.49 5.68 -11.35
C GLU A 401 22.24 4.26 -11.90
N THR A 402 21.00 3.89 -12.22
CA THR A 402 20.67 2.60 -12.88
C THR A 402 20.44 2.72 -14.38
N GLY A 403 20.60 3.93 -14.93
CA GLY A 403 20.58 4.20 -16.37
C GLY A 403 21.95 3.96 -17.02
N LYS A 404 22.45 2.73 -17.01
CA LYS A 404 23.46 2.25 -17.97
C LYS A 404 23.37 0.75 -18.20
#